data_AF-A0A0D6LP32-F1
#
_entry.id   AF-A0A0D6LP32-F1
#
_cell.length_a   1.000
_cell.length_b   1.000
_cell.length_c   1.000
_cell.angle_alpha   90.00
_cell.angle_beta   90.00
_cell.angle_gamma   90.00
#
_symmetry.space_group_name_H-M   'P 1'
#
loop_
_entity.id
_entity.type
_entity.pdbx_description
1 polymer ?
#
loop_
_entity_poly.entity_id
_entity_poly.type
_entity_poly.pdbx_seq_one_letter_code
_entity_poly.pdbx_strand_id
1 'polypeptide(L)'
;MLAISQRTHDVDHLCAYSKLPISPETRKDIGQRALTMVQWADWFCKYENPLKLVENNPYFLGAELLFVFLSFLTFAHAYRHGGRYLYAWIAVTIYAFNVESLALSVPDLNVSWHAQGVLTFFGMRVPLYALFGIHQMFVYTSYVLVRRMRLPWWAEGPAAGLSAVMLLIPYRILGTKMLWWTWHDTDPTIKERMFWVPWSSLYFYAACVCSFVWLLRFSRHLLLEQEYDWMKFPREIICAFLAGVLSFWLGTVQFSLLYYPLHGFFGVHSEITTILFFAFYALLVFIADRNNSDVESRNGVRFWFDELSCAIALEYIFLMVLVVIGDPLNIVSEGLHQPIGPCKEMESVHTPAGIVLQREKYLCATRYDEKYFDFHCVPNGIPKQQDDGTGVLLPLEYYALCGTDFKNRAEYITVIWSCCILFGIFFYQMAACSGSTPMDPIKIRRRTPRSTASRTPEKRTVNVPTNITKDDPLFREPLISAKTDHLTTPIVCRNIVKKGEVQEEDEEEIQVIGTVKKVPSRRKQIEVPSSTLGMCDGGRIHVPPPDDGVAWGGGGPFGNGIEEVLPRNGGAPIMEGILKFFKLPTNPNGNGAPAAALAEAEPPDEFAAASNCEDDAVD
;
A
#
# COMPACT_ATOMS: atom_id res chain seq x y z
N MET A 1 -7.41 31.23 11.27
CA MET A 1 -7.29 32.70 11.12
C MET A 1 -6.55 33.38 12.28
N LEU A 2 -6.85 33.08 13.55
CA LEU A 2 -6.15 33.70 14.70
C LEU A 2 -4.64 33.42 14.75
N ALA A 3 -4.20 32.18 14.49
CA ALA A 3 -2.76 31.84 14.41
C ALA A 3 -2.03 32.54 13.25
N ILE A 4 -2.74 32.78 12.14
CA ILE A 4 -2.20 33.51 10.98
C ILE A 4 -2.10 35.00 11.31
N SER A 5 -3.10 35.56 11.99
CA SER A 5 -3.10 36.95 12.48
C SER A 5 -1.97 37.22 13.48
N GLN A 6 -1.67 36.25 14.34
CA GLN A 6 -0.59 36.35 15.32
C GLN A 6 0.80 36.27 14.63
N ARG A 7 0.96 35.38 13.63
CA ARG A 7 2.20 35.29 12.84
C ARG A 7 2.42 36.49 11.92
N THR A 8 1.38 37.14 11.41
CA THR A 8 1.54 38.41 10.65
C THR A 8 2.06 39.54 11.53
N HIS A 9 1.66 39.58 12.81
CA HIS A 9 2.19 40.55 13.77
C HIS A 9 3.70 40.38 14.04
N ASP A 10 4.18 39.13 14.05
CA ASP A 10 5.61 38.83 14.24
C ASP A 10 6.46 39.24 13.03
N VAL A 11 5.93 39.09 11.81
CA VAL A 11 6.61 39.55 10.57
C VAL A 11 6.73 41.07 10.54
N ASP A 12 5.70 41.79 11.01
CA ASP A 12 5.76 43.24 11.15
C ASP A 12 6.75 43.70 12.23
N HIS A 13 6.88 42.95 13.31
CA HIS A 13 7.89 43.19 14.35
C HIS A 13 9.33 42.97 13.84
N LEU A 14 9.57 41.92 13.05
CA LEU A 14 10.88 41.65 12.44
C LEU A 14 11.29 42.74 11.44
N CYS A 15 10.34 43.24 10.65
CA CYS A 15 10.58 44.35 9.72
C CYS A 15 10.91 45.67 10.44
N ALA A 16 10.36 45.90 11.64
CA ALA A 16 10.61 47.11 12.41
C ALA A 16 12.05 47.24 12.96
N TYR A 17 12.77 46.13 13.11
CA TYR A 17 14.17 46.13 13.59
C TYR A 17 15.22 46.26 12.47
N SER A 18 14.81 46.13 11.21
CA SER A 18 15.69 46.36 10.05
C SER A 18 15.93 47.85 9.85
N LYS A 19 17.16 48.33 10.07
CA LYS A 19 17.59 49.73 9.84
C LYS A 19 17.67 50.12 8.36
N LEU A 20 17.25 49.26 7.43
CA LEU A 20 17.27 49.54 6.00
C LEU A 20 16.01 50.31 5.59
N PRO A 21 16.12 51.42 4.84
CA PRO A 21 14.96 52.14 4.30
C PRO A 21 14.34 51.31 3.16
N ILE A 22 13.42 50.41 3.52
CA ILE A 22 12.64 49.60 2.57
C ILE A 22 11.40 50.42 2.17
N SER A 23 11.11 50.50 0.87
CA SER A 23 9.91 51.19 0.38
C SER A 23 8.64 50.47 0.88
N PRO A 24 7.53 51.18 1.10
CA PRO A 24 6.28 50.58 1.60
C PRO A 24 5.73 49.49 0.64
N GLU A 25 5.96 49.63 -0.66
CA GLU A 25 5.58 48.63 -1.67
C GLU A 25 6.39 47.34 -1.52
N THR A 26 7.70 47.46 -1.33
CA THR A 26 8.57 46.29 -1.09
C THR A 26 8.23 45.59 0.23
N ARG A 27 7.86 46.34 1.28
CA ARG A 27 7.38 45.75 2.54
C ARG A 27 6.10 44.93 2.34
N LYS A 28 5.15 45.43 1.55
CA LYS A 28 3.91 44.71 1.23
C LYS A 28 4.17 43.45 0.40
N ASP A 29 5.06 43.50 -0.60
CA ASP A 29 5.43 42.33 -1.39
C ASP A 29 6.13 41.26 -0.54
N ILE A 30 7.07 41.65 0.32
CA ILE A 30 7.74 40.74 1.27
C ILE A 30 6.72 40.11 2.22
N GLY A 31 5.81 40.91 2.79
CA GLY A 31 4.75 40.43 3.68
C GLY A 31 3.82 39.42 3.01
N GLN A 32 3.41 39.69 1.77
CA GLN A 32 2.57 38.78 1.00
C GLN A 32 3.29 37.47 0.69
N ARG A 33 4.57 37.52 0.27
CA ARG A 33 5.36 36.32 0.00
C ARG A 33 5.60 35.49 1.27
N ALA A 34 5.86 36.14 2.40
CA ALA A 34 5.99 35.47 3.69
C ALA A 34 4.67 34.78 4.08
N LEU A 35 3.53 35.45 3.93
CA LEU A 35 2.21 34.86 4.18
C LEU A 35 1.96 33.66 3.27
N THR A 36 2.25 33.77 1.97
CA THR A 36 2.12 32.66 1.02
C THR A 36 3.03 31.48 1.41
N MET A 37 4.27 31.74 1.82
CA MET A 37 5.20 30.68 2.28
C MET A 37 4.70 30.00 3.55
N VAL A 38 4.14 30.76 4.51
CA VAL A 38 3.54 30.20 5.73
C VAL A 38 2.30 29.37 5.40
N GLN A 39 1.43 29.86 4.51
CA GLN A 39 0.25 29.11 4.05
C GLN A 39 0.66 27.81 3.36
N TRP A 40 1.69 27.83 2.52
CA TRP A 40 2.26 26.64 1.90
C TRP A 40 2.85 25.68 2.90
N ALA A 41 3.56 26.17 3.92
CA ALA A 41 4.14 25.35 4.97
C ALA A 41 3.04 24.69 5.84
N ASP A 42 2.05 25.49 6.28
CA ASP A 42 0.91 25.01 7.08
C ASP A 42 0.04 24.02 6.26
N TRP A 43 -0.13 24.24 4.96
CA TRP A 43 -0.78 23.28 4.07
C TRP A 43 0.07 22.02 3.88
N PHE A 44 1.39 22.15 3.70
CA PHE A 44 2.23 21.00 3.44
C PHE A 44 2.32 20.07 4.65
N CYS A 45 2.53 20.62 5.85
CA CYS A 45 2.68 19.85 7.07
C CYS A 45 2.16 20.65 8.28
N LYS A 46 1.14 20.11 8.93
CA LYS A 46 0.63 20.62 10.20
C LYS A 46 1.11 19.73 11.35
N TYR A 47 1.58 20.38 12.41
CA TYR A 47 1.92 19.75 13.67
C TYR A 47 0.75 19.86 14.66
N GLU A 48 0.39 18.74 15.29
CA GLU A 48 -0.59 18.69 16.37
C GLU A 48 0.11 18.23 17.67
N ASN A 49 -0.33 18.76 18.82
CA ASN A 49 0.29 18.44 20.10
C ASN A 49 0.02 16.95 20.46
N PRO A 50 1.07 16.13 20.68
CA PRO A 50 0.89 14.72 21.00
C PRO A 50 0.10 14.48 22.30
N LEU A 51 0.13 15.40 23.28
CA LEU A 51 -0.66 15.27 24.50
C LEU A 51 -2.16 15.31 24.21
N LYS A 52 -2.59 16.17 23.29
CA LYS A 52 -3.99 16.23 22.83
C LYS A 52 -4.38 14.93 22.13
N LEU A 53 -3.48 14.33 21.35
CA LEU A 53 -3.72 13.03 20.73
C LEU A 53 -3.83 11.91 21.76
N VAL A 54 -3.02 11.93 22.83
CA VAL A 54 -3.11 10.95 23.92
C VAL A 54 -4.44 11.07 24.67
N GLU A 55 -4.93 12.28 24.89
CA GLU A 55 -6.21 12.53 25.54
C GLU A 55 -7.39 12.10 24.67
N ASN A 56 -7.33 12.37 23.36
CA ASN A 56 -8.44 12.14 22.44
C ASN A 56 -8.47 10.73 21.84
N ASN A 57 -7.32 10.22 21.37
CA ASN A 57 -7.21 8.91 20.73
C ASN A 57 -5.79 8.31 20.94
N PRO A 58 -5.50 7.77 22.14
CA PRO A 58 -4.16 7.24 22.45
C PRO A 58 -3.78 6.05 21.57
N TYR A 59 -4.78 5.28 21.11
CA TYR A 59 -4.57 4.12 20.25
C TYR A 59 -4.09 4.51 18.86
N PHE A 60 -4.59 5.62 18.32
CA PHE A 60 -4.13 6.16 17.04
C PHE A 60 -2.67 6.63 17.12
N LEU A 61 -2.29 7.33 18.20
CA LEU A 61 -0.88 7.71 18.41
C LEU A 61 0.02 6.46 18.52
N GLY A 62 -0.43 5.44 19.24
CA GLY A 62 0.28 4.16 19.33
C GLY A 62 0.46 3.50 17.94
N ALA A 63 -0.57 3.52 17.12
CA ALA A 63 -0.50 3.02 15.74
C ALA A 63 0.44 3.86 14.86
N GLU A 64 0.39 5.20 14.96
CA GLU A 64 1.28 6.09 14.21
C GLU A 64 2.76 5.80 14.54
N LEU A 65 3.10 5.71 15.83
CA LEU A 65 4.45 5.37 16.27
C LEU A 65 4.88 3.98 15.80
N LEU A 66 3.99 2.98 15.92
CA LEU A 66 4.27 1.64 15.47
C LEU A 66 4.55 1.61 13.97
N PHE A 67 3.66 2.12 13.12
CA PHE A 67 3.80 2.01 11.66
C PHE A 67 5.00 2.80 11.13
N VAL A 68 5.36 3.93 11.74
CA VAL A 68 6.61 4.64 11.42
C VAL A 68 7.82 3.77 11.79
N PHE A 69 7.80 3.09 12.94
CA PHE A 69 8.86 2.15 13.32
C PHE A 69 8.91 0.94 12.38
N LEU A 70 7.77 0.38 11.97
CA LEU A 70 7.71 -0.72 10.99
C LEU A 70 8.27 -0.28 9.63
N SER A 71 7.94 0.93 9.19
CA SER A 71 8.52 1.52 7.98
C SER A 71 10.04 1.64 8.08
N PHE A 72 10.57 2.03 9.24
CA PHE A 72 12.01 2.01 9.49
C PHE A 72 12.62 0.60 9.39
N LEU A 73 11.94 -0.44 9.92
CA LEU A 73 12.38 -1.83 9.76
C LEU A 73 12.42 -2.26 8.28
N THR A 74 11.38 -1.91 7.49
CA THR A 74 11.37 -2.19 6.05
C THR A 74 12.49 -1.46 5.30
N PHE A 75 12.78 -0.22 5.70
CA PHE A 75 13.90 0.55 5.15
C PHE A 75 15.25 -0.07 5.53
N ALA A 76 15.43 -0.49 6.79
CA ALA A 76 16.63 -1.17 7.23
C ALA A 76 16.88 -2.46 6.44
N HIS A 77 15.83 -3.25 6.20
CA HIS A 77 15.89 -4.40 5.29
C HIS A 77 16.31 -3.99 3.87
N ALA A 78 15.65 -2.98 3.30
CA ALA A 78 15.96 -2.48 1.96
C ALA A 78 17.39 -1.98 1.81
N TYR A 79 17.89 -1.29 2.84
CA TYR A 79 19.25 -0.77 2.91
C TYR A 79 20.28 -1.89 3.06
N ARG A 80 20.02 -2.88 3.95
CA ARG A 80 20.90 -4.03 4.18
C ARG A 80 21.06 -4.89 2.94
N HIS A 81 19.99 -5.13 2.20
CA HIS A 81 20.03 -5.88 0.95
C HIS A 81 20.53 -5.05 -0.24
N GLY A 82 20.33 -3.73 -0.20
CA GLY A 82 20.79 -2.79 -1.22
C GLY A 82 20.19 -3.04 -2.60
N GLY A 83 20.84 -2.48 -3.64
CA GLY A 83 20.49 -2.70 -5.03
C GLY A 83 19.03 -2.36 -5.34
N ARG A 84 18.31 -3.32 -5.96
CA ARG A 84 16.92 -3.12 -6.41
C ARG A 84 15.90 -3.02 -5.29
N TYR A 85 16.21 -3.51 -4.09
CA TYR A 85 15.31 -3.44 -2.96
C TYR A 85 15.15 -2.01 -2.44
N LEU A 86 16.22 -1.21 -2.46
CA LEU A 86 16.13 0.21 -2.12
C LEU A 86 15.24 0.97 -3.10
N TYR A 87 15.37 0.71 -4.42
CA TYR A 87 14.50 1.33 -5.41
C TYR A 87 13.05 0.82 -5.32
N ALA A 88 12.82 -0.44 -4.92
CA ALA A 88 11.48 -0.93 -4.66
C ALA A 88 10.84 -0.21 -3.46
N TRP A 89 11.60 0.04 -2.39
CA TRP A 89 11.13 0.84 -1.26
C TRP A 89 10.81 2.30 -1.65
N ILE A 90 11.65 2.90 -2.49
CA ILE A 90 11.38 4.23 -3.08
C ILE A 90 10.11 4.18 -3.96
N ALA A 91 9.95 3.15 -4.78
CA ALA A 91 8.77 2.96 -5.63
C ALA A 91 7.49 2.85 -4.80
N VAL A 92 7.52 2.12 -3.67
CA VAL A 92 6.40 2.02 -2.71
C VAL A 92 6.09 3.39 -2.10
N THR A 93 7.12 4.20 -1.82
CA THR A 93 6.91 5.56 -1.34
C THR A 93 6.24 6.42 -2.40
N ILE A 94 6.70 6.38 -3.66
CA ILE A 94 6.04 7.09 -4.78
C ILE A 94 4.58 6.62 -4.93
N TYR A 95 4.34 5.32 -4.81
CA TYR A 95 3.00 4.74 -4.81
C TYR A 95 2.11 5.30 -3.69
N ALA A 96 2.61 5.34 -2.45
CA ALA A 96 1.88 5.90 -1.31
C ALA A 96 1.48 7.36 -1.57
N PHE A 97 2.43 8.19 -1.98
CA PHE A 97 2.17 9.58 -2.34
C PHE A 97 1.16 9.69 -3.48
N ASN A 98 1.24 8.84 -4.50
CA ASN A 98 0.33 8.87 -5.62
C ASN A 98 -1.10 8.51 -5.22
N VAL A 99 -1.30 7.42 -4.47
CA VAL A 99 -2.63 6.98 -4.01
C VAL A 99 -3.28 8.04 -3.12
N GLU A 100 -2.56 8.52 -2.11
CA GLU A 100 -3.08 9.54 -1.19
C GLU A 100 -3.34 10.87 -1.92
N SER A 101 -2.44 11.30 -2.82
CA SER A 101 -2.65 12.52 -3.60
C SER A 101 -3.86 12.42 -4.54
N LEU A 102 -4.08 11.26 -5.18
CA LEU A 102 -5.23 11.06 -6.07
C LEU A 102 -6.56 11.07 -5.31
N ALA A 103 -6.60 10.48 -4.12
CA ALA A 103 -7.78 10.52 -3.24
C ALA A 103 -8.16 11.96 -2.84
N LEU A 104 -7.18 12.88 -2.79
CA LEU A 104 -7.43 14.29 -2.49
C LEU A 104 -7.73 15.14 -3.73
N SER A 105 -7.09 14.83 -4.85
CA SER A 105 -7.14 15.65 -6.07
C SER A 105 -8.36 15.33 -6.94
N VAL A 106 -8.89 14.12 -6.84
CA VAL A 106 -10.05 13.66 -7.60
C VAL A 106 -11.23 13.49 -6.64
N PRO A 107 -12.25 14.37 -6.70
CA PRO A 107 -13.40 14.33 -5.80
C PRO A 107 -14.09 12.96 -5.76
N ASP A 108 -14.19 12.28 -6.90
CA ASP A 108 -14.80 10.95 -7.02
C ASP A 108 -14.08 9.89 -6.17
N LEU A 109 -12.77 10.04 -5.97
CA LEU A 109 -11.93 9.11 -5.19
C LEU A 109 -11.86 9.48 -3.70
N ASN A 110 -12.40 10.62 -3.29
CA ASN A 110 -12.38 11.10 -1.92
C ASN A 110 -13.45 10.40 -1.07
N VAL A 111 -13.19 9.15 -0.68
CA VAL A 111 -14.14 8.28 0.02
C VAL A 111 -13.80 8.04 1.49
N SER A 112 -12.66 8.55 1.97
CA SER A 112 -12.21 8.37 3.34
C SER A 112 -11.46 9.57 3.90
N TRP A 113 -11.54 9.76 5.21
CA TRP A 113 -10.89 10.85 5.94
C TRP A 113 -10.10 10.31 7.11
N HIS A 114 -8.82 10.68 7.21
CA HIS A 114 -7.96 10.23 8.30
C HIS A 114 -8.11 11.09 9.56
N ALA A 115 -7.90 10.45 10.71
CA ALA A 115 -7.65 11.16 11.95
C ALA A 115 -6.34 11.99 11.87
N GLN A 116 -6.29 13.06 12.65
CA GLN A 116 -5.13 13.95 12.69
C GLN A 116 -3.99 13.32 13.48
N GLY A 117 -2.85 13.11 12.81
CA GLY A 117 -1.60 12.63 13.40
C GLY A 117 -0.76 13.74 13.99
N VAL A 118 0.33 13.37 14.66
CA VAL A 118 1.33 14.32 15.17
C VAL A 118 1.84 15.20 14.03
N LEU A 119 2.07 14.60 12.86
CA LEU A 119 2.36 15.29 11.61
C LEU A 119 1.31 14.89 10.57
N THR A 120 0.57 15.87 10.07
CA THR A 120 -0.44 15.65 9.03
C THR A 120 -0.16 16.52 7.81
N PHE A 121 -0.12 15.89 6.65
CA PHE A 121 0.23 16.50 5.37
C PHE A 121 -1.01 16.86 4.53
N PHE A 122 -0.80 17.63 3.47
CA PHE A 122 -1.80 17.99 2.46
C PHE A 122 -3.06 18.66 3.02
N GLY A 123 -2.85 19.70 3.83
CA GLY A 123 -3.92 20.50 4.42
C GLY A 123 -4.69 19.71 5.46
N MET A 124 -4.00 19.00 6.35
CA MET A 124 -4.60 18.18 7.41
C MET A 124 -5.36 16.94 6.92
N ARG A 125 -4.96 16.35 5.79
CA ARG A 125 -5.71 15.23 5.19
C ARG A 125 -5.04 13.87 5.38
N VAL A 126 -3.70 13.83 5.38
CA VAL A 126 -2.96 12.56 5.34
C VAL A 126 -1.91 12.54 6.44
N PRO A 127 -2.08 11.73 7.49
CA PRO A 127 -1.13 11.63 8.59
C PRO A 127 0.18 10.95 8.15
N LEU A 128 1.26 11.20 8.88
CA LEU A 128 2.61 10.71 8.56
C LEU A 128 2.65 9.21 8.32
N TYR A 129 1.98 8.43 9.18
CA TYR A 129 2.02 6.97 9.08
C TYR A 129 1.32 6.43 7.82
N ALA A 130 0.40 7.18 7.20
CA ALA A 130 -0.18 6.77 5.93
C ALA A 130 0.88 6.85 4.81
N LEU A 131 1.60 7.97 4.71
CA LEU A 131 2.64 8.17 3.68
C LEU A 131 3.92 7.37 3.92
N PHE A 132 4.34 7.24 5.18
CA PHE A 132 5.63 6.69 5.61
C PHE A 132 5.49 5.60 6.68
N GLY A 133 4.49 4.74 6.54
CA GLY A 133 4.19 3.69 7.51
C GLY A 133 3.49 2.49 6.86
N ILE A 134 2.19 2.62 6.65
CA ILE A 134 1.30 1.56 6.19
C ILE A 134 1.75 0.98 4.85
N HIS A 135 1.95 1.82 3.84
CA HIS A 135 2.26 1.35 2.49
C HIS A 135 3.62 0.66 2.42
N GLN A 136 4.62 1.20 3.13
CA GLN A 136 5.92 0.57 3.28
C GLN A 136 5.77 -0.77 3.99
N MET A 137 5.04 -0.82 5.11
CA MET A 137 4.81 -2.06 5.83
C MET A 137 4.10 -3.11 4.97
N PHE A 138 3.01 -2.77 4.28
CA PHE A 138 2.18 -3.76 3.60
C PHE A 138 2.70 -4.12 2.21
N VAL A 139 3.02 -3.11 1.37
CA VAL A 139 3.38 -3.33 -0.03
C VAL A 139 4.81 -3.86 -0.14
N TYR A 140 5.77 -3.24 0.56
CA TYR A 140 7.17 -3.67 0.46
C TYR A 140 7.37 -5.05 1.09
N THR A 141 6.81 -5.30 2.27
CA THR A 141 6.91 -6.62 2.93
C THR A 141 6.30 -7.72 2.06
N SER A 142 5.10 -7.48 1.52
CA SER A 142 4.44 -8.44 0.63
C SER A 142 5.26 -8.71 -0.63
N TYR A 143 5.79 -7.66 -1.25
CA TYR A 143 6.69 -7.80 -2.40
C TYR A 143 7.89 -8.69 -2.06
N VAL A 144 8.62 -8.39 -0.99
CA VAL A 144 9.84 -9.14 -0.63
C VAL A 144 9.54 -10.58 -0.23
N LEU A 145 8.50 -10.83 0.57
CA LEU A 145 8.17 -12.20 0.98
C LEU A 145 7.71 -13.06 -0.20
N VAL A 146 6.98 -12.49 -1.15
CA VAL A 146 6.62 -13.19 -2.38
C VAL A 146 7.84 -13.44 -3.26
N ARG A 147 8.85 -12.56 -3.26
CA ARG A 147 10.14 -12.83 -3.94
C ARG A 147 10.83 -14.09 -3.41
N ARG A 148 10.67 -14.42 -2.12
CA ARG A 148 11.22 -15.63 -1.50
C ARG A 148 10.59 -16.92 -2.04
N MET A 149 9.34 -16.85 -2.49
CA MET A 149 8.62 -17.97 -3.10
C MET A 149 9.09 -18.27 -4.53
N ARG A 150 9.91 -17.41 -5.15
CA ARG A 150 10.45 -17.59 -6.52
C ARG A 150 9.36 -17.83 -7.59
N LEU A 151 8.20 -17.18 -7.44
CA LEU A 151 7.09 -17.36 -8.37
C LEU A 151 7.39 -16.80 -9.78
N PRO A 152 6.78 -17.36 -10.83
CA PRO A 152 6.81 -16.78 -12.17
C PRO A 152 6.13 -15.40 -12.19
N TRP A 153 6.47 -14.60 -13.19
CA TRP A 153 6.09 -13.18 -13.27
C TRP A 153 4.56 -12.94 -13.24
N TRP A 154 3.78 -13.84 -13.82
CA TRP A 154 2.33 -13.73 -13.87
C TRP A 154 1.64 -14.02 -12.53
N ALA A 155 2.29 -14.78 -11.64
CA ALA A 155 1.74 -15.13 -10.31
C ALA A 155 2.30 -14.26 -9.18
N GLU A 156 3.47 -13.66 -9.37
CA GLU A 156 4.15 -12.82 -8.38
C GLU A 156 3.30 -11.60 -7.98
N GLY A 157 2.66 -10.93 -8.95
CA GLY A 157 1.75 -9.81 -8.68
C GLY A 157 0.53 -10.23 -7.84
N PRO A 158 -0.26 -11.22 -8.28
CA PRO A 158 -1.38 -11.74 -7.50
C PRO A 158 -1.00 -12.18 -6.08
N ALA A 159 0.12 -12.88 -5.90
CA ALA A 159 0.62 -13.28 -4.59
C ALA A 159 0.93 -12.07 -3.69
N ALA A 160 1.55 -11.02 -4.23
CA ALA A 160 1.85 -9.81 -3.48
C ALA A 160 0.57 -9.04 -3.11
N GLY A 161 -0.41 -8.99 -4.03
CA GLY A 161 -1.72 -8.38 -3.78
C GLY A 161 -2.47 -9.08 -2.64
N LEU A 162 -2.54 -10.41 -2.66
CA LEU A 162 -3.16 -11.19 -1.59
C LEU A 162 -2.42 -11.01 -0.26
N SER A 163 -1.09 -11.11 -0.27
CA SER A 163 -0.27 -10.93 0.94
C SER A 163 -0.48 -9.53 1.56
N ALA A 164 -0.56 -8.49 0.72
CA ALA A 164 -0.77 -7.14 1.21
C ALA A 164 -2.16 -6.97 1.82
N VAL A 165 -3.19 -7.62 1.27
CA VAL A 165 -4.53 -7.64 1.86
C VAL A 165 -4.57 -8.42 3.19
N MET A 166 -3.81 -9.51 3.32
CA MET A 166 -3.72 -10.26 4.59
C MET A 166 -3.14 -9.41 5.72
N LEU A 167 -2.18 -8.53 5.45
CA LEU A 167 -1.71 -7.52 6.42
C LEU A 167 -2.79 -6.45 6.65
N LEU A 168 -3.43 -5.99 5.57
CA LEU A 168 -4.40 -4.90 5.61
C LEU A 168 -5.69 -5.20 6.39
N ILE A 169 -6.26 -6.41 6.30
CA ILE A 169 -7.60 -6.73 6.84
C ILE A 169 -7.72 -6.42 8.34
N PRO A 170 -6.90 -7.01 9.24
CA PRO A 170 -7.06 -6.78 10.68
C PRO A 170 -6.81 -5.31 11.03
N TYR A 171 -5.85 -4.67 10.35
CA TYR A 171 -5.58 -3.25 10.47
C TYR A 171 -6.80 -2.41 10.08
N ARG A 172 -7.47 -2.72 8.96
CA ARG A 172 -8.62 -1.94 8.49
C ARG A 172 -9.83 -2.08 9.41
N ILE A 173 -10.15 -3.29 9.85
CA ILE A 173 -11.28 -3.56 10.75
C ILE A 173 -11.11 -2.78 12.05
N LEU A 174 -9.93 -2.89 12.66
CA LEU A 174 -9.68 -2.25 13.95
C LEU A 174 -9.51 -0.73 13.80
N GLY A 175 -8.86 -0.27 12.73
CA GLY A 175 -8.66 1.16 12.50
C GLY A 175 -9.95 1.93 12.23
N THR A 176 -10.91 1.35 11.50
CA THR A 176 -12.24 1.95 11.36
C THR A 176 -12.97 1.97 12.71
N LYS A 177 -12.90 0.89 13.50
CA LYS A 177 -13.55 0.86 14.83
C LYS A 177 -12.91 1.84 15.84
N MET A 178 -11.60 2.09 15.72
CA MET A 178 -10.84 3.03 16.57
C MET A 178 -10.75 4.45 15.99
N LEU A 179 -11.55 4.76 14.96
CA LEU A 179 -11.61 6.07 14.29
C LEU A 179 -10.26 6.61 13.78
N TRP A 180 -9.39 5.73 13.28
CA TRP A 180 -8.15 6.12 12.59
C TRP A 180 -8.43 6.75 11.22
N TRP A 181 -9.57 6.37 10.64
CA TRP A 181 -10.21 7.06 9.52
C TRP A 181 -11.71 6.76 9.53
N THR A 182 -12.46 7.59 8.84
CA THR A 182 -13.87 7.40 8.54
C THR A 182 -14.06 7.19 7.04
N TRP A 183 -15.19 6.59 6.69
CA TRP A 183 -15.60 6.34 5.32
C TRP A 183 -16.78 7.21 4.95
N HIS A 184 -16.97 7.47 3.66
CA HIS A 184 -18.14 8.15 3.14
C HIS A 184 -19.40 7.32 3.40
N ASP A 185 -20.45 7.93 3.95
CA ASP A 185 -21.67 7.22 4.39
C ASP A 185 -22.45 6.61 3.23
N THR A 186 -22.79 7.41 2.21
CA THR A 186 -23.71 7.00 1.14
C THR A 186 -23.06 6.59 -0.18
N ASP A 187 -21.73 6.48 -0.25
CA ASP A 187 -21.07 6.22 -1.54
C ASP A 187 -21.38 4.79 -2.03
N PRO A 188 -21.98 4.63 -3.22
CA PRO A 188 -22.44 3.33 -3.71
C PRO A 188 -21.30 2.36 -4.00
N THR A 189 -20.08 2.85 -4.24
CA THR A 189 -18.91 1.99 -4.50
C THR A 189 -18.38 1.33 -3.23
N ILE A 190 -18.63 1.91 -2.06
CA ILE A 190 -18.15 1.42 -0.76
C ILE A 190 -19.27 1.09 0.23
N LYS A 191 -20.53 1.11 -0.24
CA LYS A 191 -21.72 0.85 0.57
C LYS A 191 -21.68 -0.50 1.29
N GLU A 192 -21.21 -1.53 0.60
CA GLU A 192 -21.18 -2.90 1.14
C GLU A 192 -19.89 -3.17 1.91
N ARG A 193 -20.05 -3.54 3.18
CA ARG A 193 -18.96 -3.51 4.18
C ARG A 193 -18.90 -4.76 5.04
N MET A 194 -17.69 -5.15 5.40
CA MET A 194 -17.38 -6.15 6.42
C MET A 194 -16.77 -5.44 7.64
N PHE A 195 -17.45 -5.48 8.80
CA PHE A 195 -17.05 -4.71 9.99
C PHE A 195 -16.77 -3.22 9.69
N TRP A 196 -17.64 -2.59 8.89
CA TRP A 196 -17.52 -1.20 8.41
C TRP A 196 -16.41 -0.93 7.39
N VAL A 197 -15.63 -1.95 7.02
CA VAL A 197 -14.61 -1.88 5.96
C VAL A 197 -15.22 -2.24 4.60
N PRO A 198 -15.12 -1.38 3.58
CA PRO A 198 -15.67 -1.67 2.27
C PRO A 198 -14.99 -2.85 1.56
N TRP A 199 -15.77 -3.78 1.02
CA TRP A 199 -15.23 -4.93 0.25
C TRP A 199 -14.47 -4.47 -1.00
N SER A 200 -15.02 -3.50 -1.72
CA SER A 200 -14.41 -2.90 -2.91
C SER A 200 -13.03 -2.29 -2.62
N SER A 201 -12.82 -1.74 -1.42
CA SER A 201 -11.52 -1.19 -1.02
C SER A 201 -10.44 -2.27 -0.88
N LEU A 202 -10.81 -3.45 -0.36
CA LEU A 202 -9.89 -4.60 -0.24
C LEU A 202 -9.53 -5.17 -1.61
N TYR A 203 -10.53 -5.32 -2.49
CA TYR A 203 -10.30 -5.69 -3.89
C TYR A 203 -9.31 -4.72 -4.52
N PHE A 204 -9.65 -3.42 -4.51
CA PHE A 204 -8.90 -2.40 -5.22
C PHE A 204 -7.44 -2.33 -4.74
N TYR A 205 -7.23 -2.46 -3.43
CA TYR A 205 -5.89 -2.50 -2.86
C TYR A 205 -5.06 -3.68 -3.37
N ALA A 206 -5.61 -4.91 -3.38
CA ALA A 206 -4.93 -6.07 -3.96
C ALA A 206 -4.58 -5.86 -5.44
N ALA A 207 -5.52 -5.29 -6.21
CA ALA A 207 -5.33 -5.01 -7.64
C ALA A 207 -4.21 -3.98 -7.89
N CYS A 208 -4.13 -2.92 -7.07
CA CYS A 208 -3.05 -1.94 -7.16
C CYS A 208 -1.69 -2.54 -6.78
N VAL A 209 -1.60 -3.35 -5.73
CA VAL A 209 -0.34 -4.00 -5.34
C VAL A 209 0.12 -5.03 -6.38
N CYS A 210 -0.81 -5.80 -6.94
CA CYS A 210 -0.51 -6.69 -8.06
C CYS A 210 0.04 -5.91 -9.27
N SER A 211 -0.63 -4.81 -9.62
CA SER A 211 -0.21 -3.91 -10.69
C SER A 211 1.17 -3.31 -10.45
N PHE A 212 1.45 -2.88 -9.23
CA PHE A 212 2.74 -2.34 -8.82
C PHE A 212 3.87 -3.33 -9.10
N VAL A 213 3.72 -4.59 -8.69
CA VAL A 213 4.73 -5.63 -8.90
C VAL A 213 4.92 -5.92 -10.39
N TRP A 214 3.83 -6.07 -11.15
CA TRP A 214 3.92 -6.29 -12.58
C TRP A 214 4.59 -5.14 -13.33
N LEU A 215 4.23 -3.89 -13.03
CA LEU A 215 4.82 -2.72 -13.65
C LEU A 215 6.30 -2.55 -13.28
N LEU A 216 6.67 -2.82 -12.03
CA LEU A 216 8.07 -2.77 -11.60
C LEU A 216 8.90 -3.82 -12.33
N ARG A 217 8.38 -5.06 -12.44
CA ARG A 217 9.07 -6.14 -13.16
C ARG A 217 9.14 -5.90 -14.66
N PHE A 218 8.03 -5.47 -15.27
CA PHE A 218 7.94 -5.17 -16.69
C PHE A 218 8.85 -4.01 -17.09
N SER A 219 8.80 -2.89 -16.37
CA SER A 219 9.65 -1.74 -16.64
C SER A 219 11.14 -2.07 -16.47
N ARG A 220 11.51 -2.86 -15.46
CA ARG A 220 12.89 -3.35 -15.30
C ARG A 220 13.30 -4.26 -16.46
N HIS A 221 12.43 -5.17 -16.89
CA HIS A 221 12.72 -6.04 -18.03
C HIS A 221 12.96 -5.24 -19.32
N LEU A 222 12.24 -4.13 -19.51
CA LEU A 222 12.38 -3.28 -20.70
C LEU A 222 13.62 -2.38 -20.65
N LEU A 223 13.95 -1.79 -19.49
CA LEU A 223 14.94 -0.71 -19.39
C LEU A 223 16.31 -1.18 -18.86
N LEU A 224 16.36 -2.33 -18.20
CA LEU A 224 17.51 -2.80 -17.42
C LEU A 224 17.89 -4.24 -17.78
N GLU A 225 19.16 -4.56 -17.56
CA GLU A 225 19.67 -5.93 -17.68
C GLU A 225 19.29 -6.75 -16.45
N GLN A 226 19.37 -8.07 -16.53
CA GLN A 226 19.09 -8.93 -15.36
C GLN A 226 20.08 -8.67 -14.21
N GLU A 227 21.34 -8.39 -14.54
CA GLU A 227 22.38 -7.97 -13.59
C GLU A 227 22.21 -6.51 -13.19
N TYR A 228 22.39 -6.25 -11.89
CA TYR A 228 22.36 -4.90 -11.34
C TYR A 228 23.66 -4.14 -11.68
N ASP A 229 23.53 -2.99 -12.33
CA ASP A 229 24.61 -2.04 -12.63
C ASP A 229 24.30 -0.68 -11.99
N TRP A 230 25.08 -0.28 -11.00
CA TRP A 230 24.91 0.99 -10.28
C TRP A 230 25.00 2.22 -11.19
N MET A 231 25.72 2.13 -12.32
CA MET A 231 25.79 3.25 -13.27
C MET A 231 24.46 3.50 -13.97
N LYS A 232 23.54 2.53 -13.96
CA LYS A 232 22.19 2.64 -14.53
C LYS A 232 21.14 3.03 -13.48
N PHE A 233 21.56 3.57 -12.33
CA PHE A 233 20.62 4.05 -11.30
C PHE A 233 19.51 4.99 -11.81
N PRO A 234 19.70 5.86 -12.82
CA PRO A 234 18.60 6.71 -13.30
C PRO A 234 17.47 5.88 -13.92
N ARG A 235 17.80 4.76 -14.55
CA ARG A 235 16.81 3.84 -15.13
C ARG A 235 16.05 3.08 -14.04
N GLU A 236 16.72 2.69 -12.95
CA GLU A 236 16.03 2.12 -11.78
C GLU A 236 15.05 3.11 -11.15
N ILE A 237 15.43 4.41 -11.06
CA ILE A 237 14.52 5.47 -10.59
C ILE A 237 13.32 5.62 -11.53
N ILE A 238 13.54 5.57 -12.86
CA ILE A 238 12.44 5.61 -13.83
C ILE A 238 11.51 4.40 -13.65
N CYS A 239 12.04 3.18 -13.49
CA CYS A 239 11.24 1.99 -13.21
C CYS A 239 10.43 2.15 -11.91
N ALA A 240 11.06 2.66 -10.85
CA ALA A 240 10.40 2.92 -9.57
C ALA A 240 9.27 3.95 -9.70
N PHE A 241 9.51 5.03 -10.44
CA PHE A 241 8.52 6.07 -10.71
C PHE A 241 7.35 5.54 -11.53
N LEU A 242 7.62 4.82 -12.63
CA LEU A 242 6.59 4.21 -13.47
C LEU A 242 5.73 3.22 -12.67
N ALA A 243 6.35 2.36 -11.87
CA ALA A 243 5.62 1.42 -11.02
C ALA A 243 4.80 2.15 -9.94
N GLY A 244 5.36 3.19 -9.32
CA GLY A 244 4.67 3.97 -8.29
C GLY A 244 3.45 4.73 -8.80
N VAL A 245 3.54 5.32 -10.00
CA VAL A 245 2.46 6.16 -10.57
C VAL A 245 1.43 5.34 -11.36
N LEU A 246 1.87 4.35 -12.15
CA LEU A 246 0.96 3.61 -13.04
C LEU A 246 0.22 2.46 -12.35
N SER A 247 0.62 2.07 -11.14
CA SER A 247 -0.02 0.96 -10.40
C SER A 247 -1.46 1.26 -10.01
N PHE A 248 -1.77 2.51 -9.64
CA PHE A 248 -3.15 2.93 -9.39
C PHE A 248 -4.01 2.71 -10.63
N TRP A 249 -3.58 3.25 -11.78
CA TRP A 249 -4.33 3.18 -13.04
C TRP A 249 -4.52 1.76 -13.55
N LEU A 250 -3.46 0.93 -13.53
CA LEU A 250 -3.58 -0.47 -13.91
C LEU A 250 -4.46 -1.25 -12.91
N GLY A 251 -4.40 -0.90 -11.62
CA GLY A 251 -5.31 -1.42 -10.59
C GLY A 251 -6.77 -1.07 -10.88
N THR A 252 -7.04 0.16 -11.32
CA THR A 252 -8.37 0.61 -11.76
C THR A 252 -8.88 -0.17 -12.96
N VAL A 253 -8.01 -0.49 -13.93
CA VAL A 253 -8.39 -1.36 -15.06
C VAL A 253 -8.74 -2.76 -14.54
N GLN A 254 -7.93 -3.35 -13.66
CA GLN A 254 -8.20 -4.68 -13.09
C GLN A 254 -9.48 -4.72 -12.25
N PHE A 255 -9.75 -3.67 -11.48
CA PHE A 255 -11.00 -3.47 -10.76
C PHE A 255 -12.17 -3.41 -11.73
N SER A 256 -12.05 -2.59 -12.77
CA SER A 256 -13.13 -2.35 -13.73
C SER A 256 -13.52 -3.61 -14.52
N LEU A 257 -12.57 -4.51 -14.80
CA LEU A 257 -12.81 -5.68 -15.64
C LEU A 257 -13.75 -6.72 -15.02
N LEU A 258 -13.72 -6.91 -13.69
CA LEU A 258 -14.59 -7.89 -13.02
C LEU A 258 -15.65 -7.20 -12.15
N TYR A 259 -15.29 -6.12 -11.47
CA TYR A 259 -16.20 -5.46 -10.53
C TYR A 259 -17.39 -4.84 -11.24
N TYR A 260 -17.18 -3.97 -12.24
CA TYR A 260 -18.30 -3.27 -12.88
C TYR A 260 -19.24 -4.18 -13.63
N PRO A 261 -18.78 -5.21 -14.38
CA PRO A 261 -19.72 -6.14 -15.00
C PRO A 261 -20.60 -6.87 -13.99
N LEU A 262 -19.99 -7.43 -12.94
CA LEU A 262 -20.72 -8.22 -11.95
C LEU A 262 -21.59 -7.37 -11.03
N HIS A 263 -21.01 -6.35 -10.39
CA HIS A 263 -21.73 -5.51 -9.44
C HIS A 263 -22.62 -4.48 -10.15
N GLY A 264 -22.10 -3.83 -11.19
CA GLY A 264 -22.81 -2.75 -11.90
C GLY A 264 -23.97 -3.24 -12.78
N PHE A 265 -23.74 -4.24 -13.62
CA PHE A 265 -24.79 -4.73 -14.55
C PHE A 265 -25.62 -5.87 -13.97
N PHE A 266 -25.01 -6.79 -13.23
CA PHE A 266 -25.73 -7.95 -12.66
C PHE A 266 -26.18 -7.75 -11.21
N GLY A 267 -25.84 -6.63 -10.56
CA GLY A 267 -26.23 -6.35 -9.18
C GLY A 267 -25.63 -7.34 -8.16
N VAL A 268 -24.50 -7.97 -8.49
CA VAL A 268 -23.82 -8.91 -7.59
C VAL A 268 -23.15 -8.15 -6.45
N HIS A 269 -23.43 -8.55 -5.21
CA HIS A 269 -22.81 -8.00 -4.00
C HIS A 269 -21.27 -7.98 -4.11
N SER A 270 -20.64 -6.85 -3.79
CA SER A 270 -19.21 -6.57 -3.73
C SER A 270 -18.43 -7.59 -2.90
N GLU A 271 -19.05 -8.19 -1.89
CA GLU A 271 -18.45 -9.32 -1.16
C GLU A 271 -18.14 -10.49 -2.09
N ILE A 272 -19.13 -10.92 -2.89
CA ILE A 272 -19.00 -12.06 -3.79
C ILE A 272 -17.97 -11.74 -4.88
N THR A 273 -18.00 -10.54 -5.44
CA THR A 273 -17.02 -10.14 -6.47
C THR A 273 -15.59 -10.10 -5.92
N THR A 274 -15.42 -9.64 -4.68
CA THR A 274 -14.12 -9.60 -3.99
C THR A 274 -13.62 -11.00 -3.66
N ILE A 275 -14.47 -11.89 -3.15
CA ILE A 275 -14.11 -13.28 -2.86
C ILE A 275 -13.72 -14.01 -4.15
N LEU A 276 -14.49 -13.85 -5.24
CA LEU A 276 -14.16 -14.45 -6.54
C LEU A 276 -12.81 -13.97 -7.07
N PHE A 277 -12.53 -12.67 -6.96
CA PHE A 277 -11.25 -12.11 -7.35
C PHE A 277 -10.08 -12.66 -6.52
N PHE A 278 -10.22 -12.72 -5.20
CA PHE A 278 -9.21 -13.31 -4.33
C PHE A 278 -9.03 -14.81 -4.58
N ALA A 279 -10.11 -15.54 -4.82
CA ALA A 279 -10.05 -16.95 -5.19
C ALA A 279 -9.33 -17.16 -6.53
N PHE A 280 -9.57 -16.31 -7.52
CA PHE A 280 -8.86 -16.34 -8.79
C PHE A 280 -7.36 -16.06 -8.62
N TYR A 281 -7.00 -15.03 -7.85
CA TYR A 281 -5.60 -14.75 -7.50
C TYR A 281 -4.97 -15.94 -6.76
N ALA A 282 -5.66 -16.51 -5.78
CA ALA A 282 -5.15 -17.63 -4.99
C ALA A 282 -4.95 -18.87 -5.87
N LEU A 283 -5.85 -19.13 -6.82
CA LEU A 283 -5.72 -20.21 -7.79
C LEU A 283 -4.49 -20.03 -8.68
N LEU A 284 -4.26 -18.82 -9.20
CA LEU A 284 -3.06 -18.51 -9.99
C LEU A 284 -1.78 -18.77 -9.18
N VAL A 285 -1.73 -18.30 -7.94
CA VAL A 285 -0.59 -18.50 -7.04
C VAL A 285 -0.39 -19.99 -6.72
N PHE A 286 -1.47 -20.72 -6.45
CA PHE A 286 -1.43 -22.14 -6.16
C PHE A 286 -0.91 -22.96 -7.34
N ILE A 287 -1.40 -22.69 -8.55
CA ILE A 287 -0.91 -23.34 -9.79
C ILE A 287 0.57 -23.04 -10.00
N ALA A 288 0.99 -21.80 -9.77
CA ALA A 288 2.37 -21.38 -9.93
C ALA A 288 3.30 -22.05 -8.93
N ASP A 289 2.91 -22.10 -7.66
CA ASP A 289 3.71 -22.71 -6.59
C ASP A 289 3.87 -24.22 -6.80
N ARG A 290 2.78 -24.92 -7.15
CA ARG A 290 2.82 -26.38 -7.39
C ARG A 290 3.69 -26.77 -8.58
N ASN A 291 3.74 -25.91 -9.60
CA ASN A 291 4.58 -26.09 -10.76
C ASN A 291 5.98 -25.44 -10.61
N ASN A 292 6.30 -24.89 -9.44
CA ASN A 292 7.59 -24.24 -9.22
C ASN A 292 8.71 -25.28 -9.15
N SER A 293 9.55 -25.29 -10.18
CA SER A 293 10.73 -26.16 -10.31
C SER A 293 12.00 -25.59 -9.66
N ASP A 294 11.96 -24.36 -9.17
CA ASP A 294 13.09 -23.75 -8.48
C ASP A 294 13.29 -24.42 -7.12
N VAL A 295 14.36 -25.20 -6.98
CA VAL A 295 14.70 -25.91 -5.73
C VAL A 295 14.94 -24.92 -4.59
N GLU A 296 15.43 -23.71 -4.88
CA GLU A 296 15.67 -22.69 -3.86
C GLU A 296 14.37 -22.20 -3.22
N SER A 297 13.23 -22.32 -3.89
CA SER A 297 11.93 -21.91 -3.36
C SER A 297 11.50 -22.67 -2.11
N ARG A 298 12.08 -23.85 -1.83
CA ARG A 298 11.71 -24.75 -0.72
C ARG A 298 12.86 -25.12 0.22
N ASN A 299 14.02 -24.48 0.05
CA ASN A 299 15.19 -24.81 0.84
C ASN A 299 15.13 -24.30 2.30
N GLY A 300 14.14 -23.45 2.61
CA GLY A 300 14.02 -22.80 3.90
C GLY A 300 15.22 -21.90 4.22
N VAL A 301 15.11 -21.12 5.29
CA VAL A 301 16.21 -20.25 5.75
C VAL A 301 16.45 -20.48 7.24
N ARG A 302 17.71 -20.79 7.60
CA ARG A 302 18.09 -21.02 9.01
C ARG A 302 17.82 -19.79 9.89
N PHE A 303 18.07 -18.60 9.35
CA PHE A 303 17.82 -17.31 9.99
C PHE A 303 16.70 -16.59 9.24
N TRP A 304 15.48 -17.08 9.42
CA TRP A 304 14.30 -16.56 8.74
C TRP A 304 13.72 -15.30 9.40
N PHE A 305 13.93 -15.15 10.70
CA PHE A 305 13.41 -14.03 11.47
C PHE A 305 14.28 -12.79 11.26
N ASP A 306 13.91 -12.01 10.24
CA ASP A 306 14.55 -10.77 9.84
C ASP A 306 13.68 -9.55 10.17
N GLU A 307 14.07 -8.36 9.68
CA GLU A 307 13.38 -7.11 9.97
C GLU A 307 11.90 -7.14 9.53
N LEU A 308 11.60 -7.82 8.42
CA LEU A 308 10.24 -7.94 7.89
C LEU A 308 9.38 -8.89 8.72
N SER A 309 9.94 -10.04 9.10
CA SER A 309 9.27 -11.00 9.98
C SER A 309 8.98 -10.40 11.36
N CYS A 310 9.93 -9.61 11.88
CA CYS A 310 9.76 -8.83 13.10
C CYS A 310 8.65 -7.78 12.93
N ALA A 311 8.61 -7.08 11.80
CA ALA A 311 7.59 -6.08 11.54
C ALA A 311 6.17 -6.67 11.54
N ILE A 312 5.97 -7.82 10.89
CA ILE A 312 4.67 -8.52 10.86
C ILE A 312 4.28 -8.99 12.25
N ALA A 313 5.23 -9.55 13.01
CA ALA A 313 4.97 -10.00 14.37
C ALA A 313 4.54 -8.83 15.28
N LEU A 314 5.23 -7.69 15.20
CA LEU A 314 4.89 -6.50 15.98
C LEU A 314 3.53 -5.92 15.59
N GLU A 315 3.23 -5.84 14.30
CA GLU A 315 1.91 -5.43 13.80
C GLU A 315 0.79 -6.31 14.37
N TYR A 316 0.89 -7.62 14.18
CA TYR A 316 -0.16 -8.55 14.58
C TYR A 316 -0.32 -8.64 16.09
N ILE A 317 0.78 -8.64 16.85
CA ILE A 317 0.71 -8.58 18.32
C ILE A 317 0.04 -7.28 18.76
N PHE A 318 0.40 -6.15 18.16
CA PHE A 318 -0.21 -4.86 18.48
C PHE A 318 -1.73 -4.88 18.23
N LEU A 319 -2.18 -5.34 17.07
CA LEU A 319 -3.61 -5.41 16.73
C LEU A 319 -4.36 -6.38 17.66
N MET A 320 -3.77 -7.54 17.97
CA MET A 320 -4.33 -8.53 18.89
C MET A 320 -4.46 -8.00 20.32
N VAL A 321 -3.49 -7.21 20.80
CA VAL A 321 -3.55 -6.55 22.11
C VAL A 321 -4.57 -5.42 22.08
N LEU A 322 -4.55 -4.59 21.04
CA LEU A 322 -5.39 -3.41 20.91
C LEU A 322 -6.89 -3.76 20.88
N VAL A 323 -7.30 -4.84 20.21
CA VAL A 323 -8.71 -5.26 20.21
C VAL A 323 -9.22 -5.69 21.59
N VAL A 324 -8.32 -6.14 22.48
CA VAL A 324 -8.66 -6.54 23.84
C VAL A 324 -8.75 -5.31 24.76
N ILE A 325 -7.73 -4.44 24.73
CA ILE A 325 -7.61 -3.33 25.69
C ILE A 325 -8.25 -2.02 25.20
N GLY A 326 -8.49 -1.91 23.89
CA GLY A 326 -8.97 -0.68 23.27
C GLY A 326 -10.40 -0.37 23.67
N ASP A 327 -10.67 0.86 24.07
CA ASP A 327 -12.00 1.33 24.43
C ASP A 327 -12.48 2.39 23.42
N PRO A 328 -13.21 1.97 22.37
CA PRO A 328 -13.65 2.89 21.32
C PRO A 328 -14.65 3.93 21.82
N LEU A 329 -15.35 3.69 22.93
CA LEU A 329 -16.32 4.64 23.50
C LEU A 329 -15.65 5.93 23.99
N ASN A 330 -14.40 5.83 24.45
CA ASN A 330 -13.64 6.97 24.97
C ASN A 330 -12.82 7.69 23.89
N ILE A 331 -13.00 7.34 22.61
CA ILE A 331 -12.24 7.93 21.52
C ILE A 331 -12.97 9.15 20.97
N VAL A 332 -12.22 10.25 20.82
CA VAL A 332 -12.64 11.45 20.09
C VAL A 332 -11.71 11.65 18.90
N SER A 333 -12.27 11.73 17.70
CA SER A 333 -11.54 12.02 16.46
C SER A 333 -11.91 13.42 15.97
N GLU A 334 -11.09 14.41 16.34
CA GLU A 334 -11.23 15.80 15.88
C GLU A 334 -10.40 16.00 14.62
N GLY A 335 -11.02 16.43 13.53
CA GLY A 335 -10.33 16.55 12.26
C GLY A 335 -11.23 16.93 11.09
N LEU A 336 -10.65 16.84 9.89
CA LEU A 336 -11.42 16.90 8.65
C LEU A 336 -12.13 15.58 8.44
N HIS A 337 -13.45 15.64 8.24
CA HIS A 337 -14.32 14.48 7.99
C HIS A 337 -15.22 14.76 6.78
N GLN A 338 -16.13 13.83 6.46
CA GLN A 338 -17.16 14.09 5.45
C GLN A 338 -17.93 15.36 5.83
N PRO A 339 -18.02 16.39 4.97
CA PRO A 339 -18.58 17.67 5.38
C PRO A 339 -20.05 17.56 5.79
N ILE A 340 -20.43 18.20 6.90
CA ILE A 340 -21.83 18.27 7.33
C ILE A 340 -22.51 19.44 6.60
N GLY A 341 -23.65 19.17 5.97
CA GLY A 341 -24.35 20.07 5.04
C GLY A 341 -25.84 19.71 4.89
N PRO A 342 -26.56 20.34 3.96
CA PRO A 342 -27.94 20.01 3.66
C PRO A 342 -28.12 18.52 3.27
N CYS A 343 -28.91 17.78 4.05
CA CYS A 343 -29.33 16.43 3.71
C CYS A 343 -30.14 16.47 2.40
N LYS A 344 -29.81 15.64 1.41
CA LYS A 344 -30.37 15.57 0.03
C LYS A 344 -29.62 16.31 -1.07
N GLU A 345 -28.53 17.03 -0.79
CA GLU A 345 -27.67 17.50 -1.87
C GLU A 345 -26.86 16.32 -2.42
N MET A 346 -27.14 15.94 -3.67
CA MET A 346 -26.49 14.82 -4.35
C MET A 346 -25.35 15.34 -5.24
N GLU A 347 -24.28 14.57 -5.32
CA GLU A 347 -23.20 14.76 -6.29
C GLU A 347 -23.04 13.53 -7.19
N SER A 348 -22.72 13.81 -8.45
CA SER A 348 -22.46 12.78 -9.45
C SER A 348 -21.03 12.28 -9.34
N VAL A 349 -20.86 10.97 -9.18
CA VAL A 349 -19.57 10.28 -9.16
C VAL A 349 -19.34 9.59 -10.49
N HIS A 350 -18.25 9.93 -11.16
CA HIS A 350 -17.91 9.32 -12.44
C HIS A 350 -17.04 8.09 -12.23
N THR A 351 -17.56 6.92 -12.57
CA THR A 351 -16.75 5.70 -12.58
C THR A 351 -15.86 5.66 -13.83
N PRO A 352 -14.68 5.02 -13.76
CA PRO A 352 -13.82 4.78 -14.92
C PRO A 352 -14.50 4.00 -16.06
N ALA A 353 -15.55 3.23 -15.75
CA ALA A 353 -16.37 2.53 -16.75
C ALA A 353 -17.37 3.45 -17.48
N GLY A 354 -17.40 4.75 -17.15
CA GLY A 354 -18.34 5.72 -17.73
C GLY A 354 -19.74 5.67 -17.12
N ILE A 355 -19.96 4.87 -16.08
CA ILE A 355 -21.22 4.84 -15.33
C ILE A 355 -21.21 6.03 -14.37
N VAL A 356 -22.28 6.82 -14.38
CA VAL A 356 -22.49 7.92 -13.44
C VAL A 356 -23.31 7.40 -12.28
N LEU A 357 -22.71 7.42 -11.09
CA LEU A 357 -23.38 7.08 -9.84
C LEU A 357 -23.73 8.38 -9.09
N GLN A 358 -24.64 8.29 -8.12
CA GLN A 358 -25.04 9.43 -7.29
C GLN A 358 -24.74 9.09 -5.83
N ARG A 359 -24.18 10.05 -5.09
CA ARG A 359 -24.00 9.95 -3.62
C ARG A 359 -24.38 11.28 -2.97
N GLU A 360 -24.69 11.28 -1.68
CA GLU A 360 -24.89 12.52 -0.93
C GLU A 360 -23.54 13.24 -0.79
N LYS A 361 -23.50 14.52 -1.13
CA LYS A 361 -22.29 15.34 -1.00
C LYS A 361 -21.91 15.58 0.46
N TYR A 362 -22.90 15.61 1.33
CA TYR A 362 -22.75 15.94 2.74
C TYR A 362 -23.19 14.79 3.63
N LEU A 363 -22.55 14.69 4.81
CA LEU A 363 -23.04 13.83 5.87
C LEU A 363 -24.31 14.43 6.47
N CYS A 364 -25.42 13.69 6.38
CA CYS A 364 -26.66 14.07 7.04
C CYS A 364 -26.57 13.73 8.55
N ALA A 365 -26.20 14.71 9.38
CA ALA A 365 -25.98 14.51 10.81
C ALA A 365 -27.21 13.98 11.58
N THR A 366 -28.42 14.14 11.05
CA THR A 366 -29.66 13.59 11.63
C THR A 366 -30.01 12.19 11.13
N ARG A 367 -29.42 11.73 10.02
CA ARG A 367 -29.78 10.49 9.34
C ARG A 367 -28.58 9.94 8.54
N TYR A 368 -27.72 9.18 9.22
CA TYR A 368 -26.60 8.44 8.65
C TYR A 368 -26.60 6.99 9.18
N ASP A 369 -25.97 6.03 8.52
CA ASP A 369 -26.01 4.59 8.91
C ASP A 369 -24.67 4.07 9.49
N GLU A 370 -23.70 4.95 9.69
CA GLU A 370 -22.42 4.56 10.31
C GLU A 370 -22.56 4.35 11.82
N LYS A 371 -22.54 3.09 12.28
CA LYS A 371 -22.73 2.78 13.72
C LYS A 371 -21.43 2.73 14.52
N TYR A 372 -20.28 2.98 13.89
CA TYR A 372 -18.98 2.97 14.56
C TYR A 372 -18.59 4.34 15.15
N PHE A 373 -19.33 5.40 14.82
CA PHE A 373 -19.23 6.72 15.46
C PHE A 373 -20.58 7.39 15.64
N ASP A 374 -20.63 8.36 16.56
CA ASP A 374 -21.70 9.32 16.69
C ASP A 374 -21.16 10.66 17.23
N PHE A 375 -22.04 11.49 17.80
CA PHE A 375 -21.70 12.80 18.35
C PHE A 375 -21.94 12.92 19.87
N HIS A 376 -21.97 11.82 20.63
CA HIS A 376 -22.30 11.86 22.06
C HIS A 376 -21.32 12.68 22.92
N CYS A 377 -20.07 12.80 22.50
CA CYS A 377 -19.01 13.58 23.15
C CYS A 377 -19.05 15.08 22.81
N VAL A 378 -19.88 15.51 21.83
CA VAL A 378 -20.02 16.90 21.43
C VAL A 378 -21.13 17.56 22.24
N PRO A 379 -20.91 18.76 22.83
CA PRO A 379 -21.95 19.46 23.58
C PRO A 379 -23.17 19.77 22.70
N ASN A 380 -24.35 19.31 23.13
CA ASN A 380 -25.62 19.35 22.38
C ASN A 380 -25.74 18.36 21.20
N GLY A 381 -24.88 17.35 21.14
CA GLY A 381 -24.91 16.31 20.11
C GLY A 381 -24.35 16.83 18.79
N ILE A 382 -25.19 17.39 17.93
CA ILE A 382 -24.78 17.70 16.55
C ILE A 382 -23.88 18.96 16.50
N PRO A 383 -22.70 18.91 15.83
CA PRO A 383 -21.89 20.09 15.57
C PRO A 383 -22.68 21.19 14.86
N LYS A 384 -22.63 22.42 15.39
CA LYS A 384 -23.37 23.56 14.83
C LYS A 384 -22.67 24.09 13.58
N GLN A 385 -23.40 24.15 12.48
CA GLN A 385 -22.96 24.85 11.27
C GLN A 385 -22.98 26.36 11.50
N GLN A 386 -22.04 27.05 10.85
CA GLN A 386 -21.95 28.50 10.90
C GLN A 386 -22.83 29.12 9.81
N ASP A 387 -23.59 30.16 10.16
CA ASP A 387 -24.31 31.00 9.23
C ASP A 387 -23.36 32.06 8.66
N ASP A 388 -23.38 32.26 7.34
CA ASP A 388 -22.60 33.29 6.65
C ASP A 388 -23.15 34.72 6.85
N GLY A 389 -24.24 34.86 7.62
CA GLY A 389 -24.91 36.12 7.89
C GLY A 389 -26.00 36.47 6.86
N THR A 390 -26.18 35.61 5.85
CA THR A 390 -27.27 35.69 4.87
C THR A 390 -28.39 34.68 5.15
N GLY A 391 -28.24 33.85 6.18
CA GLY A 391 -29.14 32.75 6.50
C GLY A 391 -28.75 31.44 5.82
N VAL A 392 -27.60 31.37 5.13
CA VAL A 392 -27.09 30.17 4.47
C VAL A 392 -26.08 29.50 5.38
N LEU A 393 -26.34 28.23 5.71
CA LEU A 393 -25.45 27.41 6.53
C LEU A 393 -24.26 26.94 5.69
N LEU A 394 -23.05 27.31 6.13
CA LEU A 394 -21.81 26.86 5.51
C LEU A 394 -21.53 25.39 5.85
N PRO A 395 -21.03 24.60 4.90
CA PRO A 395 -20.67 23.21 5.16
C PRO A 395 -19.52 23.15 6.17
N LEU A 396 -19.68 22.27 7.17
CA LEU A 396 -18.74 22.09 8.26
C LEU A 396 -17.84 20.88 7.97
N GLU A 397 -16.60 21.14 7.58
CA GLU A 397 -15.63 20.09 7.24
C GLU A 397 -14.80 19.62 8.44
N TYR A 398 -14.56 20.52 9.40
CA TYR A 398 -13.73 20.27 10.57
C TYR A 398 -14.59 20.15 11.83
N TYR A 399 -14.72 18.95 12.39
CA TYR A 399 -15.53 18.69 13.57
C TYR A 399 -15.04 17.45 14.34
N ALA A 400 -15.61 17.21 15.53
CA ALA A 400 -15.29 16.05 16.35
C ALA A 400 -16.30 14.92 16.14
N LEU A 401 -15.78 13.70 16.02
CA LEU A 401 -16.53 12.45 16.03
C LEU A 401 -16.21 11.64 17.27
N CYS A 402 -17.19 10.92 17.78
CA CYS A 402 -17.09 10.14 19.01
C CYS A 402 -17.23 8.66 18.67
N GLY A 403 -16.30 7.82 19.12
CA GLY A 403 -16.36 6.39 18.84
C GLY A 403 -17.48 5.71 19.62
N THR A 404 -18.08 4.67 19.05
CA THR A 404 -19.11 3.88 19.75
C THR A 404 -18.51 2.63 20.36
N ASP A 405 -19.13 2.07 21.41
CA ASP A 405 -18.67 0.80 21.99
C ASP A 405 -18.84 -0.39 21.02
N PHE A 406 -18.13 -1.49 21.27
CA PHE A 406 -18.33 -2.73 20.54
C PHE A 406 -19.72 -3.31 20.85
N LYS A 407 -20.53 -3.51 19.80
CA LYS A 407 -21.78 -4.28 19.95
C LYS A 407 -21.51 -5.70 20.46
N ASN A 408 -20.44 -6.32 19.97
CA ASN A 408 -19.97 -7.63 20.41
C ASN A 408 -18.43 -7.66 20.37
N ARG A 409 -17.78 -7.33 21.49
CA ARG A 409 -16.31 -7.30 21.56
C ARG A 409 -15.68 -8.67 21.28
N ALA A 410 -16.32 -9.75 21.72
CA ALA A 410 -15.82 -11.11 21.54
C ALA A 410 -15.73 -11.50 20.06
N GLU A 411 -16.66 -11.02 19.23
CA GLU A 411 -16.63 -11.23 17.78
C GLU A 411 -15.43 -10.53 17.14
N TYR A 412 -15.18 -9.27 17.50
CA TYR A 412 -13.98 -8.54 17.03
C TYR A 412 -12.69 -9.22 17.47
N ILE A 413 -12.59 -9.64 18.74
CA ILE A 413 -11.41 -10.38 19.24
C ILE A 413 -11.21 -11.65 18.43
N THR A 414 -12.27 -12.43 18.22
CA THR A 414 -12.21 -13.70 17.49
C THR A 414 -11.75 -13.49 16.06
N VAL A 415 -12.29 -12.50 15.35
CA VAL A 415 -11.93 -12.20 13.96
C VAL A 415 -10.49 -11.70 13.85
N ILE A 416 -10.10 -10.71 14.66
CA ILE A 416 -8.74 -10.15 14.62
C ILE A 416 -7.71 -11.21 14.99
N TRP A 417 -7.92 -11.98 16.06
CA TRP A 417 -6.99 -13.03 16.46
C TRP A 417 -6.90 -14.14 15.41
N SER A 418 -8.03 -14.56 14.84
CA SER A 418 -8.04 -15.58 13.78
C SER A 418 -7.30 -15.10 12.54
N CYS A 419 -7.54 -13.87 12.08
CA CYS A 419 -6.81 -13.26 10.97
C CYS A 419 -5.30 -13.22 11.27
N CYS A 420 -4.89 -12.61 12.39
CA CYS A 420 -3.48 -12.47 12.75
C CYS A 420 -2.76 -13.82 12.91
N ILE A 421 -3.39 -14.83 13.51
CA ILE A 421 -2.78 -16.16 13.68
C ILE A 421 -2.70 -16.90 12.35
N LEU A 422 -3.80 -16.99 11.59
CA LEU A 422 -3.84 -17.73 10.33
C LEU A 422 -2.93 -17.09 9.28
N PHE A 423 -3.00 -15.76 9.14
CA PHE A 423 -2.12 -15.03 8.23
C PHE A 423 -0.69 -15.04 8.73
N GLY A 424 -0.45 -14.99 10.05
CA GLY A 424 0.87 -15.14 10.64
C GLY A 424 1.51 -16.49 10.32
N ILE A 425 0.74 -17.58 10.33
CA ILE A 425 1.21 -18.90 9.88
C ILE A 425 1.57 -18.87 8.40
N PHE A 426 0.77 -18.21 7.56
CA PHE A 426 1.07 -18.06 6.14
C PHE A 426 2.37 -17.27 5.91
N PHE A 427 2.55 -16.15 6.61
CA PHE A 427 3.78 -15.36 6.56
C PHE A 427 4.99 -16.13 7.10
N TYR A 428 4.81 -16.95 8.13
CA TYR A 428 5.84 -17.86 8.62
C TYR A 428 6.27 -18.85 7.52
N GLN A 429 5.32 -19.44 6.77
CA GLN A 429 5.68 -20.33 5.65
C GLN A 429 6.50 -19.59 4.58
N MET A 430 6.12 -18.37 4.23
CA MET A 430 6.87 -17.55 3.26
C MET A 430 8.24 -17.10 3.78
N ALA A 431 8.35 -16.79 5.07
CA ALA A 431 9.60 -16.29 5.65
C ALA A 431 10.59 -17.41 5.95
N ALA A 432 10.11 -18.52 6.54
CA ALA A 432 10.93 -19.60 7.08
C ALA A 432 11.09 -20.79 6.15
N CYS A 433 10.03 -21.17 5.43
CA CYS A 433 10.01 -22.38 4.62
C CYS A 433 10.28 -22.09 3.13
N SER A 434 10.11 -20.85 2.67
CA SER A 434 10.51 -20.45 1.32
C SER A 434 12.01 -20.14 1.20
N GLY A 435 12.45 -19.77 0.00
CA GLY A 435 13.85 -19.44 -0.26
C GLY A 435 14.35 -18.18 0.44
N SER A 436 15.66 -17.99 0.46
CA SER A 436 16.26 -16.73 0.92
C SER A 436 15.83 -15.56 0.03
N THR A 437 15.81 -14.34 0.59
CA THR A 437 15.63 -13.10 -0.20
C THR A 437 16.57 -13.11 -1.40
N PRO A 438 16.05 -13.10 -2.65
CA PRO A 438 16.87 -13.19 -3.85
C PRO A 438 17.86 -12.03 -3.92
N MET A 439 19.15 -12.32 -4.05
CA MET A 439 20.17 -11.28 -4.30
C MET A 439 20.28 -11.04 -5.80
N ASP A 440 20.19 -9.77 -6.22
CA ASP A 440 20.45 -9.42 -7.62
C ASP A 440 21.95 -9.55 -7.92
N PRO A 441 22.34 -10.27 -8.99
CA PRO A 441 23.75 -10.38 -9.35
C PRO A 441 24.31 -9.00 -9.71
N ILE A 442 25.42 -8.61 -9.06
CA ILE A 442 26.06 -7.32 -9.28
C ILE A 442 27.06 -7.42 -10.44
N LYS A 443 26.95 -6.51 -11.41
CA LYS A 443 27.87 -6.46 -12.55
C LYS A 443 29.27 -6.01 -12.10
N ILE A 444 30.18 -6.97 -11.93
CA ILE A 444 31.58 -6.69 -11.57
C ILE A 444 32.34 -6.27 -12.84
N ARG A 445 32.58 -4.97 -13.03
CA ARG A 445 33.52 -4.51 -14.06
C ARG A 445 34.93 -4.87 -13.62
N ARG A 446 35.48 -5.95 -14.18
CA ARG A 446 36.93 -6.20 -14.11
C ARG A 446 37.61 -4.98 -14.73
N ARG A 447 38.37 -4.23 -13.94
CA ARG A 447 39.31 -3.23 -14.49
C ARG A 447 40.20 -4.02 -15.43
N THR A 448 40.06 -3.79 -16.73
CA THR A 448 41.03 -4.28 -17.71
C THR A 448 42.40 -3.85 -17.20
N PRO A 449 43.32 -4.78 -16.90
CA PRO A 449 44.65 -4.40 -16.45
C PRO A 449 45.18 -3.45 -17.51
N ARG A 450 45.47 -2.22 -17.08
CA ARG A 450 45.99 -1.18 -17.95
C ARG A 450 47.30 -1.77 -18.46
N SER A 451 47.32 -2.24 -19.71
CA SER A 451 48.52 -2.72 -20.35
C SER A 451 49.49 -1.55 -20.30
N THR A 452 50.43 -1.60 -19.35
CA THR A 452 51.67 -0.82 -19.39
C THR A 452 52.42 -1.37 -20.59
N ALA A 453 52.02 -0.93 -21.78
CA ALA A 453 52.81 -1.04 -22.97
C ALA A 453 54.13 -0.35 -22.65
N SER A 454 55.17 -1.15 -22.42
CA SER A 454 56.54 -0.65 -22.40
C SER A 454 56.76 0.05 -23.74
N ARG A 455 56.88 1.38 -23.70
CA ARG A 455 57.38 2.17 -24.81
C ARG A 455 58.83 1.73 -25.08
N THR A 456 59.02 0.74 -25.92
CA THR A 456 60.30 0.50 -26.59
C THR A 456 60.40 1.49 -27.76
N PRO A 457 61.48 2.27 -27.89
CA PRO A 457 61.67 3.19 -29.00
C PRO A 457 62.14 2.40 -30.23
N GLU A 458 61.20 1.93 -31.06
CA GLU A 458 61.55 1.24 -32.29
C GLU A 458 61.87 2.27 -33.40
N LYS A 459 63.13 2.23 -33.84
CA LYS A 459 63.68 3.02 -34.94
C LYS A 459 62.96 2.68 -36.24
N ARG A 460 62.43 3.72 -36.87
CA ARG A 460 61.81 3.71 -38.19
C ARG A 460 62.90 3.68 -39.28
N THR A 461 63.05 2.55 -39.97
CA THR A 461 63.70 2.50 -41.29
C THR A 461 62.73 1.92 -42.33
N VAL A 462 62.34 2.83 -43.21
CA VAL A 462 61.80 2.75 -44.58
C VAL A 462 62.03 1.42 -45.31
N ASN A 463 60.98 0.91 -45.99
CA ASN A 463 61.04 0.62 -47.44
C ASN A 463 59.65 0.52 -48.08
N VAL A 464 59.62 1.04 -49.31
CA VAL A 464 58.51 1.38 -50.23
C VAL A 464 58.13 0.14 -51.09
N PRO A 465 56.90 0.05 -51.65
CA PRO A 465 56.30 -1.18 -52.17
C PRO A 465 56.44 -1.34 -53.70
N THR A 466 56.24 -2.57 -54.19
CA THR A 466 55.99 -2.83 -55.62
C THR A 466 55.10 -4.05 -55.88
N ASN A 467 54.08 -3.80 -56.73
CA ASN A 467 53.44 -4.65 -57.77
C ASN A 467 52.60 -5.88 -57.35
N ILE A 468 51.27 -5.88 -57.61
CA ILE A 468 50.49 -6.12 -58.86
C ILE A 468 50.46 -7.59 -59.28
N THR A 469 49.29 -8.24 -59.16
CA THR A 469 48.50 -9.02 -60.17
C THR A 469 47.34 -9.74 -59.45
N LYS A 470 46.06 -9.44 -59.76
CA LYS A 470 45.16 -9.93 -60.84
C LYS A 470 44.37 -11.22 -60.52
N ASP A 471 43.05 -11.05 -60.58
CA ASP A 471 41.98 -11.89 -61.16
C ASP A 471 41.54 -13.22 -60.48
N ASP A 472 40.41 -13.09 -59.76
CA ASP A 472 39.09 -13.72 -60.05
C ASP A 472 38.81 -15.21 -59.72
N PRO A 473 37.52 -15.67 -59.71
CA PRO A 473 36.88 -16.14 -58.49
C PRO A 473 36.36 -17.59 -58.61
N LEU A 474 36.12 -18.28 -57.48
CA LEU A 474 35.28 -19.49 -57.53
C LEU A 474 34.63 -19.84 -56.19
N PHE A 475 33.31 -19.69 -56.21
CA PHE A 475 32.29 -20.52 -55.58
C PHE A 475 32.79 -21.83 -54.95
N ARG A 476 32.54 -21.99 -53.65
CA ARG A 476 32.33 -23.31 -53.03
C ARG A 476 31.40 -23.16 -51.83
N GLU A 477 30.19 -23.70 -51.98
CA GLU A 477 29.38 -24.15 -50.84
C GLU A 477 30.14 -25.21 -50.04
N PRO A 478 29.73 -25.44 -48.79
CA PRO A 478 29.42 -26.82 -48.45
C PRO A 478 28.13 -27.01 -47.66
N LEU A 479 27.42 -28.05 -48.09
CA LEU A 479 26.41 -28.81 -47.34
C LEU A 479 26.95 -29.38 -46.02
N ILE A 480 26.07 -29.35 -45.02
CA ILE A 480 25.79 -30.39 -43.99
C ILE A 480 26.97 -30.97 -43.22
N SER A 481 27.02 -30.73 -41.91
CA SER A 481 27.31 -31.82 -40.97
C SER A 481 26.77 -31.51 -39.57
N ALA A 482 25.77 -32.29 -39.16
CA ALA A 482 25.42 -32.45 -37.77
C ALA A 482 26.56 -33.20 -37.07
N LYS A 483 27.14 -32.61 -36.04
CA LYS A 483 27.92 -33.36 -35.07
C LYS A 483 27.74 -32.77 -33.67
N THR A 484 27.11 -33.61 -32.86
CA THR A 484 27.08 -33.64 -31.41
C THR A 484 28.49 -33.47 -30.86
N ASP A 485 28.71 -32.50 -29.98
CA ASP A 485 29.86 -32.51 -29.07
C ASP A 485 29.42 -32.07 -27.67
N HIS A 486 29.71 -32.97 -26.74
CA HIS A 486 29.65 -32.80 -25.31
C HIS A 486 30.50 -31.60 -24.88
N LEU A 487 29.89 -30.61 -24.21
CA LEU A 487 30.66 -29.59 -23.51
C LEU A 487 30.80 -29.93 -22.03
N THR A 488 32.00 -30.39 -21.74
CA THR A 488 32.73 -30.45 -20.48
C THR A 488 32.43 -29.26 -19.57
N THR A 489 32.05 -29.55 -18.33
CA THR A 489 32.01 -28.59 -17.22
C THR A 489 33.43 -28.17 -16.83
N PRO A 490 33.75 -26.87 -16.71
CA PRO A 490 35.00 -26.46 -16.09
C PRO A 490 34.85 -26.45 -14.56
N ILE A 491 35.77 -27.18 -13.93
CA ILE A 491 36.06 -27.20 -12.51
C ILE A 491 36.38 -25.77 -12.03
N VAL A 492 35.58 -25.27 -11.09
CA VAL A 492 35.82 -23.99 -10.41
C VAL A 492 36.80 -24.22 -9.27
N CYS A 493 38.00 -23.65 -9.38
CA CYS A 493 38.97 -23.55 -8.29
C CYS A 493 38.42 -22.66 -7.16
N ARG A 494 38.16 -23.27 -6.00
CA ARG A 494 37.97 -22.57 -4.73
C ARG A 494 39.33 -22.11 -4.20
N ASN A 495 39.58 -20.80 -4.20
CA ASN A 495 40.64 -20.23 -3.38
C ASN A 495 40.11 -20.02 -1.95
N ILE A 496 40.65 -20.83 -1.04
CA ILE A 496 40.51 -20.72 0.40
C ILE A 496 41.40 -19.56 0.87
N VAL A 497 40.78 -18.52 1.42
CA VAL A 497 41.49 -17.45 2.14
C VAL A 497 41.87 -18.00 3.51
N LYS A 498 43.16 -18.34 3.69
CA LYS A 498 43.77 -18.60 5.01
C LYS A 498 43.87 -17.28 5.77
N LYS A 499 43.28 -17.25 6.96
CA LYS A 499 43.47 -16.20 7.98
C LYS A 499 44.77 -16.52 8.72
N GLY A 500 45.73 -15.60 8.68
CA GLY A 500 47.03 -15.74 9.34
C GLY A 500 46.92 -15.61 10.86
N GLU A 501 47.55 -16.55 11.55
CA GLU A 501 47.96 -16.43 12.95
C GLU A 501 49.14 -15.47 13.05
N VAL A 502 49.11 -14.60 14.07
CA VAL A 502 50.25 -13.78 14.48
C VAL A 502 50.74 -14.37 15.80
N GLN A 503 51.96 -14.91 15.77
CA GLN A 503 52.80 -15.16 16.94
C GLN A 503 53.64 -13.91 17.19
N GLU A 504 53.66 -13.43 18.43
CA GLU A 504 54.73 -12.60 18.97
C GLU A 504 55.05 -13.16 20.37
N GLU A 505 56.27 -13.66 20.51
CA GLU A 505 56.91 -14.06 21.78
C GLU A 505 57.69 -12.87 22.35
N ASP A 506 57.60 -12.70 23.67
CA ASP A 506 58.65 -12.42 24.68
C ASP A 506 59.58 -11.18 24.48
N GLU A 507 59.99 -10.39 25.48
CA GLU A 507 60.12 -10.51 26.94
C GLU A 507 60.52 -9.09 27.44
N GLU A 508 60.06 -8.63 28.61
CA GLU A 508 60.93 -7.88 29.55
C GLU A 508 60.32 -7.76 30.96
N GLU A 509 61.21 -7.96 31.92
CA GLU A 509 61.04 -8.22 33.35
C GLU A 509 60.92 -6.92 34.16
N ILE A 510 60.18 -6.90 35.28
CA ILE A 510 60.54 -6.22 36.55
C ILE A 510 59.60 -6.73 37.67
N GLN A 511 60.23 -7.20 38.76
CA GLN A 511 59.64 -7.65 40.01
C GLN A 511 59.01 -6.52 40.84
N VAL A 512 58.04 -6.84 41.72
CA VAL A 512 58.12 -6.67 43.20
C VAL A 512 56.76 -6.99 43.88
N ILE A 513 56.78 -8.08 44.68
CA ILE A 513 56.21 -8.31 46.03
C ILE A 513 54.74 -7.96 46.33
N GLY A 514 53.96 -8.99 46.75
CA GLY A 514 52.72 -8.80 47.52
C GLY A 514 51.82 -10.04 47.69
N THR A 515 52.22 -10.96 48.57
CA THR A 515 51.44 -12.12 49.08
C THR A 515 50.19 -11.75 49.87
N VAL A 516 49.03 -12.42 49.68
CA VAL A 516 48.15 -12.96 50.76
C VAL A 516 47.21 -14.10 50.25
N LYS A 517 47.41 -15.28 50.85
CA LYS A 517 46.55 -16.47 51.18
C LYS A 517 45.24 -16.81 50.44
N LYS A 518 45.21 -18.08 49.96
CA LYS A 518 44.06 -18.97 49.74
C LYS A 518 43.45 -19.53 51.05
N VAL A 519 42.17 -19.92 51.03
CA VAL A 519 41.56 -21.26 51.37
C VAL A 519 40.02 -21.12 51.62
N PRO A 520 39.19 -22.17 51.36
CA PRO A 520 37.84 -22.05 50.78
C PRO A 520 36.68 -22.50 51.71
N SER A 521 35.43 -22.29 51.26
CA SER A 521 34.20 -22.87 51.84
C SER A 521 33.12 -22.96 50.74
N ARG A 522 32.66 -24.13 50.28
CA ARG A 522 31.74 -25.17 50.85
C ARG A 522 30.30 -25.04 50.30
N ARG A 523 30.04 -25.85 49.27
CA ARG A 523 28.87 -26.73 49.00
C ARG A 523 27.50 -26.36 49.64
N LYS A 524 26.47 -26.27 48.79
CA LYS A 524 25.17 -26.96 49.00
C LYS A 524 24.41 -27.12 47.67
N GLN A 525 24.34 -28.37 47.22
CA GLN A 525 23.33 -28.88 46.29
C GLN A 525 22.02 -29.09 47.07
N ILE A 526 20.88 -28.87 46.41
CA ILE A 526 19.58 -29.38 46.83
C ILE A 526 19.08 -30.27 45.69
N GLU A 527 18.67 -31.48 46.05
CA GLU A 527 18.22 -32.58 45.21
C GLU A 527 16.75 -32.91 45.53
N VAL A 528 16.02 -33.36 44.48
CA VAL A 528 15.01 -34.45 44.49
C VAL A 528 13.57 -34.10 44.98
N PRO A 529 12.47 -34.73 44.48
CA PRO A 529 12.40 -36.02 43.76
C PRO A 529 11.60 -36.13 42.45
N SER A 530 11.94 -37.21 41.74
CA SER A 530 11.13 -37.96 40.76
C SER A 530 10.47 -39.20 41.39
N SER A 531 9.26 -39.53 40.95
CA SER A 531 8.69 -40.90 40.81
C SER A 531 7.30 -40.73 40.15
N THR A 532 6.81 -41.51 39.17
CA THR A 532 6.87 -42.97 39.04
C THR A 532 6.52 -43.42 37.61
N LEU A 533 7.06 -44.58 37.25
CA LEU A 533 6.87 -45.43 36.06
C LEU A 533 5.41 -45.82 35.73
N GLY A 534 5.17 -46.10 34.44
CA GLY A 534 4.10 -46.98 33.95
C GLY A 534 4.26 -47.30 32.44
N MET A 535 4.82 -48.48 32.13
CA MET A 535 4.86 -49.10 30.79
C MET A 535 3.49 -49.68 30.39
N CYS A 536 3.16 -49.68 29.09
CA CYS A 536 2.92 -50.90 28.27
C CYS A 536 2.38 -50.59 26.85
N ASP A 537 3.05 -51.22 25.87
CA ASP A 537 2.60 -51.85 24.62
C ASP A 537 1.63 -51.18 23.62
N GLY A 538 2.17 -50.96 22.40
CA GLY A 538 1.97 -51.88 21.27
C GLY A 538 0.55 -52.07 20.71
N GLY A 539 0.22 -51.37 19.62
CA GLY A 539 -0.99 -51.64 18.84
C GLY A 539 -0.90 -51.11 17.40
N ARG A 540 -0.43 -51.97 16.48
CA ARG A 540 -0.45 -51.78 15.03
C ARG A 540 -1.82 -52.31 14.52
N ILE A 541 -2.64 -51.49 13.87
CA ILE A 541 -3.85 -51.95 13.17
C ILE A 541 -3.80 -51.48 11.71
N HIS A 542 -4.13 -52.41 10.82
CA HIS A 542 -4.05 -52.29 9.38
C HIS A 542 -5.33 -52.93 8.79
N VAL A 543 -5.81 -52.34 7.68
CA VAL A 543 -6.69 -52.91 6.61
C VAL A 543 -8.23 -52.86 6.88
N PRO A 544 -9.17 -52.77 5.89
CA PRO A 544 -9.14 -52.59 4.40
C PRO A 544 -10.05 -51.46 3.81
N PRO A 545 -10.04 -51.25 2.47
CA PRO A 545 -11.14 -50.65 1.67
C PRO A 545 -11.92 -51.74 0.85
N PRO A 546 -12.79 -51.40 -0.12
CA PRO A 546 -13.97 -50.52 -0.13
C PRO A 546 -15.27 -51.35 -0.38
N ASP A 547 -16.46 -50.72 -0.32
CA ASP A 547 -17.68 -51.32 -0.89
C ASP A 547 -18.54 -50.28 -1.63
N ASP A 548 -19.06 -50.75 -2.75
CA ASP A 548 -19.86 -50.06 -3.76
C ASP A 548 -21.33 -49.88 -3.37
N GLY A 549 -21.94 -48.82 -3.93
CA GLY A 549 -23.31 -48.85 -4.44
C GLY A 549 -24.46 -48.65 -3.45
N VAL A 550 -25.31 -47.66 -3.72
CA VAL A 550 -26.73 -47.87 -4.10
C VAL A 550 -27.33 -46.53 -4.53
N ALA A 551 -27.94 -46.58 -5.72
CA ALA A 551 -28.71 -45.54 -6.36
C ALA A 551 -30.16 -45.48 -5.83
N TRP A 552 -30.72 -44.28 -5.76
CA TRP A 552 -32.15 -43.94 -5.89
C TRP A 552 -32.17 -42.52 -6.49
N GLY A 553 -32.81 -42.19 -7.62
CA GLY A 553 -33.86 -42.86 -8.37
C GLY A 553 -35.21 -42.23 -8.09
N GLY A 554 -35.62 -41.23 -8.90
CA GLY A 554 -36.96 -40.63 -8.94
C GLY A 554 -36.89 -39.09 -8.95
N GLY A 555 -37.23 -38.34 -10.00
CA GLY A 555 -38.10 -38.60 -11.14
C GLY A 555 -39.41 -37.84 -10.97
N GLY A 556 -39.59 -36.72 -11.68
CA GLY A 556 -40.93 -36.17 -11.94
C GLY A 556 -40.96 -34.69 -12.37
N PRO A 557 -41.82 -34.28 -13.33
CA PRO A 557 -41.52 -33.21 -14.29
C PRO A 557 -42.53 -32.05 -14.31
N PHE A 558 -42.08 -30.84 -14.66
CA PHE A 558 -42.85 -29.76 -15.31
C PHE A 558 -41.80 -28.84 -15.95
N GLY A 559 -41.84 -28.41 -17.21
CA GLY A 559 -42.96 -28.27 -18.13
C GLY A 559 -42.97 -26.83 -18.67
N ASN A 560 -42.25 -26.64 -19.78
CA ASN A 560 -42.40 -25.63 -20.84
C ASN A 560 -42.49 -24.12 -20.54
N GLY A 561 -41.57 -23.40 -21.20
CA GLY A 561 -41.92 -22.32 -22.12
C GLY A 561 -41.81 -20.90 -21.56
N ILE A 562 -40.92 -20.09 -22.13
CA ILE A 562 -41.20 -18.74 -22.62
C ILE A 562 -40.07 -18.32 -23.58
N GLU A 563 -40.50 -17.77 -24.70
CA GLU A 563 -39.74 -17.27 -25.84
C GLU A 563 -38.82 -16.07 -25.52
N GLU A 564 -37.63 -16.15 -26.09
CA GLU A 564 -36.95 -15.13 -26.90
C GLU A 564 -37.54 -13.70 -26.96
N VAL A 565 -36.86 -12.72 -26.35
CA VAL A 565 -36.71 -11.36 -26.93
C VAL A 565 -35.30 -10.84 -26.61
N LEU A 566 -34.43 -10.90 -27.61
CA LEU A 566 -33.19 -10.13 -27.69
C LEU A 566 -33.50 -8.65 -27.99
N PRO A 567 -32.66 -7.72 -27.51
CA PRO A 567 -32.27 -6.59 -28.34
C PRO A 567 -30.79 -6.71 -28.73
N ARG A 568 -30.58 -6.71 -30.06
CA ARG A 568 -29.31 -6.38 -30.71
C ARG A 568 -29.05 -4.87 -30.57
N ASN A 569 -27.75 -4.56 -30.58
CA ASN A 569 -27.09 -3.28 -30.86
C ASN A 569 -26.78 -2.36 -29.66
N GLY A 570 -25.48 -2.25 -29.41
CA GLY A 570 -24.84 -1.24 -28.57
C GLY A 570 -23.36 -1.55 -28.46
N GLY A 571 -22.57 -1.23 -29.49
CA GLY A 571 -21.13 -1.41 -29.50
C GLY A 571 -20.46 -0.69 -28.33
N ALA A 572 -19.57 -1.40 -27.63
CA ALA A 572 -18.88 -0.90 -26.45
C ALA A 572 -17.84 0.19 -26.79
N PRO A 573 -17.83 1.35 -26.10
CA PRO A 573 -16.72 2.28 -26.13
C PRO A 573 -15.94 2.19 -24.80
N ILE A 574 -15.40 1.02 -24.46
CA ILE A 574 -14.60 0.83 -23.22
C ILE A 574 -13.28 1.63 -23.28
N MET A 575 -12.79 1.96 -24.48
CA MET A 575 -11.54 2.71 -24.67
C MET A 575 -11.72 4.24 -24.65
N GLU A 576 -12.94 4.75 -24.89
CA GLU A 576 -13.20 6.20 -24.97
C GLU A 576 -13.44 6.83 -23.58
N GLY A 577 -13.97 6.06 -22.63
CA GLY A 577 -14.11 6.48 -21.22
C GLY A 577 -12.76 6.70 -20.54
N ILE A 578 -11.78 5.82 -20.82
CA ILE A 578 -10.42 5.92 -20.29
C ILE A 578 -9.72 7.19 -20.81
N LEU A 579 -9.93 7.59 -22.07
CA LEU A 579 -9.35 8.80 -22.66
C LEU A 579 -9.99 10.10 -22.15
N LYS A 580 -11.29 10.11 -21.83
CA LYS A 580 -11.96 11.29 -21.24
C LYS A 580 -11.47 11.58 -19.81
N PHE A 581 -11.05 10.56 -19.07
CA PHE A 581 -10.46 10.70 -17.74
C PHE A 581 -9.08 11.39 -17.75
N PHE A 582 -8.39 11.45 -18.90
CA PHE A 582 -7.07 12.10 -19.04
C PHE A 582 -7.11 13.61 -19.31
N LYS A 583 -8.30 14.25 -19.30
CA LYS A 583 -8.43 15.70 -19.50
C LYS A 583 -8.22 16.44 -18.17
N LEU A 584 -6.96 16.72 -17.83
CA LEU A 584 -6.60 17.70 -16.80
C LEU A 584 -7.18 19.09 -17.19
N PRO A 585 -7.83 19.83 -16.27
CA PRO A 585 -8.24 21.20 -16.56
C PRO A 585 -7.01 22.11 -16.61
N THR A 586 -6.61 22.52 -17.81
CA THR A 586 -5.71 23.66 -17.99
C THR A 586 -6.50 24.94 -17.82
N ASN A 587 -6.30 25.66 -16.72
CA ASN A 587 -6.75 27.04 -16.58
C ASN A 587 -5.52 27.95 -16.41
N PRO A 588 -5.18 28.77 -17.42
CA PRO A 588 -4.41 29.97 -17.20
C PRO A 588 -5.31 31.21 -17.40
N ASN A 589 -5.20 32.11 -16.43
CA ASN A 589 -5.62 33.52 -16.44
C ASN A 589 -7.02 33.84 -15.90
N GLY A 590 -7.06 34.14 -14.60
CA GLY A 590 -7.99 35.12 -14.06
C GLY A 590 -7.43 36.53 -14.21
N ASN A 591 -8.28 37.47 -14.64
CA ASN A 591 -8.29 38.87 -14.25
C ASN A 591 -9.56 39.56 -14.77
N GLY A 592 -10.27 40.28 -13.89
CA GLY A 592 -11.25 41.31 -14.26
C GLY A 592 -12.64 41.15 -13.63
N ALA A 593 -12.93 42.01 -12.64
CA ALA A 593 -14.21 42.13 -11.93
C ALA A 593 -15.28 42.94 -12.74
N PRO A 594 -16.37 43.45 -12.12
CA PRO A 594 -17.73 42.89 -12.18
C PRO A 594 -18.70 43.74 -13.03
N ALA A 595 -19.80 43.14 -13.52
CA ALA A 595 -20.92 43.91 -14.08
C ALA A 595 -22.27 43.19 -13.96
N ALA A 596 -23.30 43.99 -13.73
CA ALA A 596 -24.66 43.66 -13.35
C ALA A 596 -25.60 43.34 -14.52
N ALA A 597 -26.69 42.62 -14.18
CA ALA A 597 -28.08 42.72 -14.65
C ALA A 597 -28.46 42.61 -16.15
N LEU A 598 -29.41 41.70 -16.42
CA LEU A 598 -30.67 41.77 -17.23
C LEU A 598 -30.97 40.36 -17.77
N ALA A 599 -32.01 39.65 -17.31
CA ALA A 599 -33.45 39.77 -17.62
C ALA A 599 -33.90 38.98 -18.87
N GLU A 600 -35.02 38.27 -18.70
CA GLU A 600 -35.96 37.68 -19.68
C GLU A 600 -35.58 36.37 -20.43
N ALA A 601 -36.31 35.29 -20.12
CA ALA A 601 -37.35 34.73 -21.01
C ALA A 601 -38.01 33.46 -20.42
N GLU A 602 -39.30 33.57 -20.14
CA GLU A 602 -40.32 32.50 -20.06
C GLU A 602 -41.07 32.46 -21.43
N PRO A 603 -42.03 31.55 -21.75
CA PRO A 603 -42.40 30.21 -21.24
C PRO A 603 -42.61 29.24 -22.46
N PRO A 604 -43.55 28.25 -22.61
CA PRO A 604 -44.92 28.09 -22.05
C PRO A 604 -45.27 26.74 -21.37
N ASP A 605 -46.32 26.83 -20.55
CA ASP A 605 -47.17 25.77 -19.99
C ASP A 605 -47.97 25.01 -21.06
N GLU A 606 -48.26 23.72 -20.82
CA GLU A 606 -49.59 23.08 -20.87
C GLU A 606 -49.48 21.55 -20.76
N PHE A 607 -50.00 20.95 -19.69
CA PHE A 607 -51.20 20.11 -19.75
C PHE A 607 -51.61 19.64 -18.34
N ALA A 608 -52.81 20.04 -17.95
CA ALA A 608 -53.54 19.58 -16.79
C ALA A 608 -54.15 18.19 -17.04
N ALA A 609 -54.18 17.34 -16.02
CA ALA A 609 -55.22 16.35 -15.82
C ALA A 609 -55.45 16.15 -14.33
N ALA A 610 -56.64 16.56 -13.89
CA ALA A 610 -57.18 16.38 -12.56
C ALA A 610 -57.77 14.97 -12.39
N SER A 611 -57.67 14.41 -11.19
CA SER A 611 -58.71 13.56 -10.63
C SER A 611 -58.78 13.76 -9.11
N ASN A 612 -59.94 14.24 -8.68
CA ASN A 612 -60.33 14.53 -7.31
C ASN A 612 -60.60 13.27 -6.46
N CYS A 613 -60.31 13.44 -5.16
CA CYS A 613 -61.07 13.06 -3.96
C CYS A 613 -61.49 11.60 -3.70
N GLU A 614 -61.12 11.09 -2.51
CA GLU A 614 -62.07 10.97 -1.39
C GLU A 614 -61.33 10.81 -0.05
N ASP A 615 -61.94 11.40 0.97
CA ASP A 615 -61.56 11.44 2.39
C ASP A 615 -61.63 10.05 3.05
N ASP A 616 -60.83 9.84 4.11
CA ASP A 616 -61.36 9.39 5.40
C ASP A 616 -60.29 9.48 6.49
N ALA A 617 -60.66 10.24 7.53
CA ALA A 617 -59.96 10.39 8.79
C ALA A 617 -60.49 9.37 9.80
N VAL A 618 -59.62 8.82 10.67
CA VAL A 618 -60.02 8.30 11.99
C VAL A 618 -58.91 8.58 13.01
N ASP A 619 -59.25 9.46 13.95
CA ASP A 619 -58.78 9.76 15.32
C ASP A 619 -57.28 9.83 15.69
#